data_AF-A0A6B2GDR9-F1
#
_entry.id   AF-A0A6B2GDR9-F1
#
_cell.length_a   1.000
_cell.length_b   1.000
_cell.length_c   1.000
_cell.angle_alpha   90.00
_cell.angle_beta   90.00
_cell.angle_gamma   90.00
#
_symmetry.space_group_name_H-M   'P 1'
#
loop_
_entity.id
_entity.type
_entity.pdbx_description
1 polymer ?
#
loop_
_entity_poly.entity_id
_entity_poly.type
_entity_poly.pdbx_seq_one_letter_code
_entity_poly.pdbx_strand_id
1 'polypeptide(L)'
;SKIDEYDNDYDDFDVDEYESRKKTKNSIMDAFITKLQNCINRDLIDQCVDEFLLYLNSKANRKTLLDALFSVNRNRCDLLPFYGRFVATVFPYIPEIAIELAIMLRGEFYYHIRKQF
;
A
#
# COMPACT_ATOMS: atom_id res chain seq x y z
N SER A 1 -35.83 -0.99 47.25
CA SER A 1 -35.47 0.23 46.51
C SER A 1 -34.44 -0.11 45.47
N LYS A 2 -34.77 0.23 44.22
CA LYS A 2 -33.93 0.35 43.01
C LYS A 2 -32.64 -0.48 42.96
N ILE A 3 -32.73 -1.62 42.27
CA ILE A 3 -31.61 -2.14 41.48
C ILE A 3 -31.55 -1.19 40.29
N ASP A 4 -30.47 -0.43 40.18
CA ASP A 4 -30.23 0.46 39.06
C ASP A 4 -30.08 -0.40 37.79
N GLU A 5 -31.07 -0.30 36.90
CA GLU A 5 -30.96 -0.64 35.49
C GLU A 5 -29.85 0.25 34.92
N TYR A 6 -28.65 -0.31 34.80
CA TYR A 6 -27.64 0.22 33.90
C TYR A 6 -28.13 -0.10 32.49
N ASP A 7 -28.78 0.87 31.86
CA ASP A 7 -29.04 0.89 30.42
C ASP A 7 -27.71 0.70 29.71
N ASN A 8 -27.54 -0.51 29.18
CA ASN A 8 -26.34 -0.93 28.48
C ASN A 8 -26.53 -0.57 27.01
N ASP A 9 -26.42 0.72 26.69
CA ASP A 9 -26.32 1.26 25.32
C ASP A 9 -24.96 0.87 24.70
N TYR A 10 -24.70 -0.44 24.59
CA TYR A 10 -23.76 -0.91 23.58
C TYR A 10 -24.46 -0.74 22.24
N ASP A 11 -24.13 0.36 21.55
CA ASP A 11 -24.36 0.51 20.11
C ASP A 11 -24.11 -0.85 19.43
N ASP A 12 -25.17 -1.43 18.85
CA ASP A 12 -25.10 -2.63 18.03
C ASP A 12 -24.21 -2.30 16.82
N PHE A 13 -22.92 -2.59 16.96
CA PHE A 13 -21.94 -2.29 15.93
C PHE A 13 -22.24 -3.20 14.74
N ASP A 14 -22.83 -2.64 13.68
CA ASP A 14 -23.19 -3.37 12.46
C ASP A 14 -21.93 -3.97 11.81
N VAL A 15 -21.66 -5.22 12.18
CA VAL A 15 -20.49 -5.99 11.75
C VAL A 15 -20.53 -6.21 10.24
N ASP A 16 -21.71 -6.37 9.67
CA ASP A 16 -21.91 -6.62 8.24
C ASP A 16 -21.57 -5.37 7.42
N GLU A 17 -21.96 -4.17 7.86
CA GLU A 17 -21.59 -2.92 7.21
C GLU A 17 -20.07 -2.66 7.32
N TYR A 18 -19.44 -2.98 8.45
CA TYR A 18 -17.99 -2.85 8.63
C TYR A 18 -17.21 -3.79 7.70
N GLU A 19 -17.57 -5.07 7.64
CA GLU A 19 -16.90 -6.04 6.76
C GLU A 19 -17.13 -5.73 5.28
N SER A 20 -18.32 -5.24 4.90
CA SER A 20 -18.60 -4.76 3.54
C SER A 20 -17.72 -3.56 3.15
N ARG A 21 -17.58 -2.56 4.03
CA ARG A 21 -16.70 -1.40 3.81
C ARG A 21 -15.24 -1.81 3.69
N LYS A 22 -14.79 -2.75 4.52
CA LYS A 22 -13.42 -3.29 4.49
C LYS A 22 -13.14 -4.05 3.20
N LYS A 23 -14.06 -4.91 2.75
CA LYS A 23 -13.97 -5.62 1.47
C LYS A 23 -13.89 -4.66 0.29
N THR A 24 -14.70 -3.61 0.31
CA THR A 24 -14.69 -2.56 -0.72
C THR A 24 -13.33 -1.84 -0.76
N LYS A 25 -12.77 -1.47 0.40
CA LYS A 25 -11.43 -0.84 0.47
C LYS A 25 -10.33 -1.75 -0.08
N ASN A 26 -10.36 -3.04 0.23
CA ASN A 26 -9.40 -4.00 -0.32
C ASN A 26 -9.52 -4.08 -1.85
N SER A 27 -10.75 -4.16 -2.37
CA SER A 27 -10.99 -4.20 -3.81
C SER A 27 -10.49 -2.94 -4.54
N ILE A 28 -10.59 -1.76 -3.93
CA ILE A 28 -10.06 -0.52 -4.50
C ILE A 28 -8.53 -0.57 -4.55
N MET A 29 -7.89 -1.04 -3.48
CA MET A 29 -6.43 -1.18 -3.45
C MET A 29 -5.93 -2.18 -4.50
N ASP A 30 -6.63 -3.31 -4.68
CA ASP A 30 -6.27 -4.29 -5.71
C ASP A 30 -6.38 -3.73 -7.14
N ALA A 31 -7.42 -2.92 -7.39
CA ALA A 31 -7.57 -2.20 -8.66
C ALA A 31 -6.45 -1.18 -8.86
N PHE A 32 -6.05 -0.46 -7.81
CA PHE A 32 -4.92 0.46 -7.83
C PHE A 32 -3.60 -0.26 -8.16
N ILE A 33 -3.31 -1.41 -7.54
CA ILE A 33 -2.11 -2.19 -7.86
C ILE A 33 -2.12 -2.67 -9.32
N THR A 34 -3.29 -3.08 -9.83
CA THR A 34 -3.44 -3.45 -11.24
C THR A 34 -3.14 -2.27 -12.16
N LYS A 35 -3.62 -1.06 -11.83
CA LYS A 35 -3.31 0.17 -12.57
C LYS A 35 -1.81 0.50 -12.52
N LEU A 36 -1.19 0.37 -11.33
CA LEU A 36 0.23 0.64 -11.11
C LEU A 36 1.13 -0.22 -12.03
N GLN A 37 0.78 -1.49 -12.24
CA GLN A 37 1.50 -2.42 -13.13
C GLN A 37 1.43 -2.06 -14.63
N ASN A 38 0.60 -1.07 -14.99
CA ASN A 38 0.42 -0.56 -16.34
C ASN A 38 0.93 0.88 -16.50
N CYS A 39 1.58 1.45 -15.50
CA CYS A 39 2.15 2.80 -15.54
C CYS A 39 3.47 2.84 -16.32
N ILE A 40 3.37 2.97 -17.64
CA ILE A 40 4.52 2.96 -18.57
C ILE A 40 4.95 4.35 -19.05
N ASN A 41 4.42 5.41 -18.44
CA ASN A 41 4.81 6.78 -18.73
C ASN A 41 4.68 7.67 -17.49
N ARG A 42 5.23 8.89 -17.60
CA ARG A 42 5.27 9.86 -16.51
C ARG A 42 3.88 10.26 -16.01
N ASP A 43 2.94 10.53 -16.92
CA ASP A 43 1.63 11.05 -16.54
C ASP A 43 0.81 9.99 -15.78
N LEU A 44 0.87 8.73 -16.21
CA LEU A 44 0.19 7.63 -15.53
C LEU A 44 0.72 7.41 -14.11
N ILE A 45 2.04 7.44 -13.93
CA ILE A 45 2.61 7.23 -12.59
C ILE A 45 2.33 8.42 -11.67
N ASP A 46 2.39 9.65 -12.18
CA ASP A 46 2.08 10.86 -11.41
C ASP A 46 0.59 10.86 -10.98
N GLN A 47 -0.34 10.44 -11.85
CA GLN A 47 -1.74 10.23 -11.47
C GLN A 47 -1.92 9.17 -10.37
N CYS A 48 -1.16 8.08 -10.42
CA CYS A 48 -1.18 7.07 -9.36
C CYS A 48 -0.62 7.60 -8.04
N VAL A 49 0.38 8.49 -8.07
CA VAL A 49 0.89 9.14 -6.86
C VAL A 49 -0.22 9.95 -6.20
N ASP A 50 -0.91 10.81 -6.96
CA ASP A 50 -2.00 11.64 -6.42
C ASP A 50 -3.13 10.78 -5.86
N GLU A 51 -3.56 9.76 -6.61
CA GLU A 51 -4.60 8.83 -6.18
C GLU A 51 -4.23 8.12 -4.86
N PHE A 52 -2.98 7.66 -4.73
CA PHE A 52 -2.52 7.01 -3.53
C PHE A 52 -2.48 7.96 -2.32
N LEU A 53 -1.88 9.14 -2.49
CA LEU A 53 -1.72 10.13 -1.44
C LEU A 53 -3.08 10.63 -0.91
N LEU A 54 -4.03 10.89 -1.82
CA LEU A 54 -5.32 11.48 -1.47
C LEU A 54 -6.31 10.46 -0.91
N TYR A 55 -6.33 9.23 -1.43
CA TYR A 55 -7.44 8.30 -1.15
C TYR A 55 -7.01 6.97 -0.54
N LEU A 56 -5.75 6.54 -0.70
CA LEU A 56 -5.32 5.20 -0.33
C LEU A 56 -4.23 5.15 0.74
N ASN A 57 -3.77 6.28 1.27
CA ASN A 57 -2.75 6.33 2.32
C ASN A 57 -3.26 5.80 3.67
N SER A 58 -3.19 4.49 3.85
CA SER A 58 -3.40 3.81 5.12
C SER A 58 -2.22 2.90 5.45
N LYS A 59 -2.03 2.56 6.73
CA LYS A 59 -0.94 1.66 7.15
C LYS A 59 -0.98 0.31 6.41
N ALA A 60 -2.17 -0.26 6.21
CA ALA A 60 -2.36 -1.50 5.48
C ALA A 60 -1.99 -1.34 4.00
N ASN A 61 -2.50 -0.30 3.34
CA ASN A 61 -2.24 -0.07 1.92
C ASN A 61 -0.78 0.27 1.62
N ARG A 62 -0.08 0.96 2.54
CA ARG A 62 1.37 1.18 2.41
C ARG A 62 2.13 -0.14 2.37
N LYS A 63 1.74 -1.13 3.18
CA LYS A 63 2.32 -2.47 3.14
C LYS A 63 2.04 -3.15 1.80
N THR A 64 0.78 -3.15 1.34
CA THR A 64 0.41 -3.72 0.04
C THR A 64 1.17 -3.06 -1.12
N LEU A 65 1.34 -1.73 -1.07
CA LEU A 65 2.13 -0.99 -2.04
C LEU A 65 3.60 -1.38 -2.00
N LEU A 66 4.22 -1.47 -0.82
CA LEU A 66 5.60 -1.91 -0.66
C LEU A 66 5.82 -3.30 -1.28
N ASP A 67 4.92 -4.25 -1.00
CA ASP A 67 4.99 -5.60 -1.55
C ASP A 67 4.91 -5.58 -3.09
N ALA A 68 4.05 -4.73 -3.66
CA ALA A 68 3.92 -4.57 -5.12
C ALA A 68 5.13 -3.88 -5.77
N LEU A 69 5.72 -2.88 -5.12
CA LEU A 69 6.91 -2.17 -5.61
C LEU A 69 8.18 -3.03 -5.50
N PHE A 70 8.25 -3.91 -4.50
CA PHE A 70 9.37 -4.83 -4.30
C PHE A 70 9.30 -6.04 -5.23
N SER A 71 8.11 -6.59 -5.46
CA SER A 71 7.90 -7.83 -6.21
C SER A 71 7.76 -7.62 -7.73
N VAL A 72 8.66 -6.82 -8.32
CA VAL A 72 8.61 -6.51 -9.76
C VAL A 72 8.91 -7.75 -10.59
N ASN A 73 8.06 -8.05 -11.56
CA ASN A 73 8.30 -9.15 -12.50
C ASN A 73 9.57 -8.85 -13.32
N ARG A 74 10.50 -9.81 -13.40
CA ARG A 74 11.75 -9.69 -14.18
C ARG A 74 11.56 -9.36 -15.67
N ASN A 75 10.38 -9.66 -16.23
CA ASN A 75 10.03 -9.32 -17.61
C ASN A 75 9.49 -7.89 -17.75
N ARG A 76 9.28 -7.19 -16.63
CA ARG A 76 8.72 -5.85 -16.53
C ARG A 76 9.67 -4.85 -15.84
N CYS A 77 10.98 -5.04 -16.02
CA CYS A 77 11.99 -4.11 -15.51
C CYS A 77 11.86 -2.71 -16.14
N ASP A 78 11.11 -2.55 -17.24
CA ASP A 78 10.71 -1.27 -17.82
C ASP A 78 9.94 -0.38 -16.82
N LEU A 79 9.30 -0.97 -15.81
CA LEU A 79 8.54 -0.25 -14.79
C LEU A 79 9.41 0.38 -13.69
N LEU A 80 10.64 -0.10 -13.50
CA LEU A 80 11.48 0.32 -12.37
C LEU A 80 11.73 1.83 -12.31
N PRO A 81 11.99 2.56 -13.43
CA PRO A 81 12.13 4.01 -13.40
C PRO A 81 10.88 4.73 -12.92
N PHE A 82 9.69 4.21 -13.27
CA PHE A 82 8.41 4.80 -12.85
C PHE A 82 8.15 4.53 -11.35
N TYR A 83 8.42 3.31 -10.88
CA TYR A 83 8.33 3.00 -9.45
C TYR A 83 9.31 3.82 -8.61
N GLY A 84 10.54 4.03 -9.11
CA GLY A 84 11.50 4.93 -8.49
C GLY A 84 10.99 6.37 -8.39
N ARG A 85 10.37 6.89 -9.48
CA ARG A 85 9.72 8.19 -9.48
C ARG A 85 8.58 8.26 -8.47
N PHE A 86 7.70 7.26 -8.44
CA PHE A 86 6.60 7.20 -7.48
C PHE A 86 7.10 7.35 -6.05
N VAL A 87 8.09 6.54 -5.66
CA VAL A 87 8.67 6.55 -4.31
C VAL A 87 9.33 7.90 -4.00
N ALA A 88 10.08 8.46 -4.96
CA ALA A 88 10.71 9.76 -4.80
C ALA A 88 9.70 10.90 -4.63
N THR A 89 8.60 10.90 -5.38
CA THR A 89 7.55 11.93 -5.28
C THR A 89 6.78 11.82 -3.96
N VAL A 90 6.54 10.60 -3.46
CA VAL A 90 5.81 10.37 -2.20
C VAL A 90 6.67 10.65 -0.96
N PHE A 91 7.99 10.52 -1.06
CA PHE A 91 8.92 10.63 0.07
C PHE A 91 8.73 11.86 0.98
N PRO A 92 8.52 13.10 0.47
CA PRO A 92 8.32 14.27 1.32
C PRO A 92 7.06 14.20 2.20
N TYR A 93 6.09 13.38 1.83
CA TYR A 93 4.80 13.25 2.51
C TYR A 93 4.69 11.97 3.35
N ILE A 94 5.28 10.88 2.86
CA ILE A 94 5.24 9.56 3.49
C ILE A 94 6.63 8.89 3.37
N PRO A 95 7.62 9.33 4.18
CA PRO A 95 8.99 8.86 4.06
C PRO A 95 9.15 7.38 4.38
N GLU A 96 8.25 6.79 5.16
CA GLU A 96 8.32 5.39 5.59
C GLU A 96 8.32 4.41 4.42
N ILE A 97 7.63 4.75 3.32
CA ILE A 97 7.58 3.89 2.13
C ILE A 97 8.97 3.77 1.49
N ALA A 98 9.68 4.88 1.31
CA ALA A 98 11.00 4.85 0.71
C ALA A 98 12.03 4.15 1.62
N ILE A 99 11.96 4.43 2.93
CA ILE A 99 12.87 3.86 3.93
C ILE A 99 12.72 2.34 3.99
N GLU A 100 11.48 1.85 4.13
CA GLU A 100 11.21 0.42 4.23
C GLU A 100 11.60 -0.31 2.93
N LEU A 101 11.25 0.25 1.77
CA LEU A 101 11.61 -0.34 0.48
C LEU A 101 13.14 -0.44 0.32
N ALA A 102 13.90 0.60 0.72
CA ALA A 102 15.35 0.58 0.67
C ALA A 102 15.95 -0.50 1.60
N ILE A 103 15.36 -0.72 2.78
CA ILE A 103 15.77 -1.79 3.70
C ILE A 103 15.53 -3.16 3.06
N MET A 104 14.35 -3.39 2.48
CA MET A 104 14.00 -4.64 1.80
C MET A 104 14.96 -4.94 0.65
N LEU A 105 15.18 -3.96 -0.24
CA LEU A 105 16.07 -4.09 -1.40
C LEU A 105 17.52 -4.38 -0.98
N ARG A 106 18.02 -3.69 0.05
CA ARG A 106 19.36 -3.95 0.58
C ARG A 106 19.48 -5.36 1.17
N GLY A 107 18.44 -5.83 1.86
CA GLY A 107 18.38 -7.20 2.38
C GLY A 107 18.44 -8.25 1.26
N GLU A 108 17.66 -8.06 0.20
CA GLU A 108 17.61 -8.95 -0.96
C GLU A 108 18.94 -8.97 -1.73
N PHE A 109 19.55 -7.80 -1.93
CA PHE A 109 20.88 -7.68 -2.51
C PHE A 109 21.95 -8.48 -1.74
N TYR A 110 22.01 -8.33 -0.42
CA TYR A 110 22.99 -9.08 0.39
C TYR A 110 22.70 -10.58 0.43
N TYR A 111 21.42 -10.97 0.46
CA TYR A 111 21.03 -12.37 0.35
C TYR A 111 21.55 -12.99 -0.96
N HIS A 112 21.35 -12.29 -2.09
CA HIS A 112 21.82 -12.76 -3.38
C HIS A 112 23.34 -12.80 -3.47
N ILE A 113 24.06 -11.80 -2.97
CA ILE A 113 25.54 -11.83 -2.97
C ILE A 113 26.08 -12.99 -2.15
N ARG A 114 25.57 -13.20 -0.93
CA ARG A 114 26.07 -14.27 -0.05
C ARG A 114 25.81 -15.68 -0.59
N LYS A 115 24.79 -15.85 -1.43
CA LYS A 115 24.45 -17.13 -2.06
C LYS A 115 25.31 -17.45 -3.29
N GLN A 116 25.98 -16.44 -3.86
CA GLN A 116 26.88 -16.62 -5.01
C GLN A 116 28.29 -17.07 -4.58
N PHE A 117 28.55 -17.13 -3.27
CA PHE A 117 29.75 -17.69 -2.64
C PHE A 117 29.37 -18.88 -1.75
#